data_AF-A0A9D6R490-F1
#
_entry.id   AF-A0A9D6R490-F1
#
_cell.length_a   1.000
_cell.length_b   1.000
_cell.length_c   1.000
_cell.angle_alpha   90.00
_cell.angle_beta   90.00
_cell.angle_gamma   90.00
#
_symmetry.space_group_name_H-M   'P 1'
#
loop_
_entity.id
_entity.type
_entity.pdbx_description
1 polymer ?
#
loop_
_entity_poly.entity_id
_entity_poly.type
_entity_poly.pdbx_seq_one_letter_code
_entity_poly.pdbx_strand_id
1 'polypeptide(L)'
;MPEVDTPPTIAEIFDKARKAAAEDTTPTKGKNRHVFIVTPGRMLMLQPCPAPGTMNPHAVESIEKIMSSKTKRNVAVIAYTELRALQANLAHAIPFFGLISGLAYIGHSVWIFEGHSSALAFGCRDADLVIADGAMVQFLQNDWLAIASNAMRRPLIFAHDRATFQLRRLYPTVEK
;
A
#
# COMPACT_ATOMS: atom_id res chain seq x y z
N MET A 1 -1.70 16.98 2.84
CA MET A 1 -0.51 16.24 2.35
C MET A 1 0.68 16.64 3.22
N PRO A 2 1.52 15.72 3.72
CA PRO A 2 2.78 16.09 4.39
C PRO A 2 3.78 16.72 3.41
N GLU A 3 4.74 17.49 3.93
CA GLU A 3 5.92 17.92 3.18
C GLU A 3 6.79 16.70 2.81
N VAL A 4 7.38 16.70 1.62
CA VAL A 4 8.12 15.54 1.11
C VAL A 4 9.52 15.91 0.61
N ASP A 5 10.45 14.96 0.72
CA ASP A 5 11.75 15.05 0.07
C ASP A 5 11.66 14.55 -1.38
N THR A 6 12.42 15.19 -2.27
CA THR A 6 12.49 14.87 -3.71
C THR A 6 13.92 14.54 -4.15
N PRO A 7 14.56 13.54 -3.53
CA PRO A 7 15.92 13.17 -3.93
C PRO A 7 15.91 12.61 -5.36
N PRO A 8 17.02 12.74 -6.10
CA PRO A 8 17.14 12.16 -7.44
C PRO A 8 17.00 10.62 -7.44
N THR A 9 17.18 9.97 -6.29
CA THR A 9 17.13 8.52 -6.09
C THR A 9 15.74 7.98 -5.73
N ILE A 10 14.67 8.79 -5.85
CA ILE A 10 13.31 8.38 -5.45
C ILE A 10 12.87 7.04 -6.09
N ALA A 11 13.21 6.83 -7.37
CA ALA A 11 12.90 5.58 -8.07
C ALA A 11 13.53 4.36 -7.38
N GLU A 12 14.80 4.46 -6.98
CA GLU A 12 15.54 3.39 -6.31
C GLU A 12 14.95 3.05 -4.94
N ILE A 13 14.41 4.04 -4.22
CA ILE A 13 13.79 3.83 -2.91
C ILE A 13 12.53 2.98 -3.05
N PHE A 14 11.71 3.28 -4.06
CA PHE A 14 10.53 2.48 -4.37
C PHE A 14 10.87 1.10 -4.94
N ASP A 15 11.93 0.99 -5.76
CA ASP A 15 12.44 -0.31 -6.22
C ASP A 15 12.89 -1.19 -5.04
N LYS A 16 13.60 -0.61 -4.06
CA LYS A 16 14.00 -1.28 -2.83
C LYS A 16 12.79 -1.76 -2.03
N ALA A 17 11.78 -0.90 -1.84
CA ALA A 17 10.56 -1.26 -1.13
C ALA A 17 9.82 -2.43 -1.80
N ARG A 18 9.65 -2.37 -3.13
CA ARG A 18 9.03 -3.45 -3.92
C ARG A 18 9.80 -4.76 -3.83
N LYS A 19 11.13 -4.71 -4.04
CA LYS A 19 11.99 -5.89 -4.00
C LYS A 19 11.94 -6.55 -2.62
N ALA A 20 12.06 -5.76 -1.56
CA ALA A 20 11.97 -6.28 -0.19
C ALA A 20 10.59 -6.90 0.09
N ALA A 21 9.50 -6.26 -0.35
CA ALA A 21 8.14 -6.80 -0.22
C ALA A 21 7.93 -8.09 -1.03
N ALA A 22 8.63 -8.27 -2.16
CA ALA A 22 8.60 -9.49 -2.96
C ALA A 22 9.37 -10.63 -2.31
N GLU A 23 10.59 -10.37 -1.82
CA GLU A 23 11.42 -11.38 -1.16
C GLU A 23 10.79 -11.89 0.15
N ASP A 24 10.06 -11.04 0.86
CA ASP A 24 9.34 -11.39 2.09
C ASP A 24 8.10 -12.28 1.82
N THR A 25 7.75 -12.53 0.55
CA THR A 25 6.71 -13.50 0.19
C THR A 25 7.17 -14.96 0.24
N THR A 26 8.48 -15.21 0.39
CA THR A 26 9.04 -16.55 0.47
C THR A 26 8.96 -17.05 1.92
N PRO A 27 8.14 -18.08 2.25
CA PRO A 27 7.99 -18.54 3.62
C PRO A 27 9.31 -19.16 4.10
N THR A 28 10.07 -18.40 4.89
CA THR A 28 11.18 -18.93 5.68
C THR A 28 10.64 -19.20 7.09
N LYS A 29 10.85 -20.43 7.59
CA LYS A 29 10.41 -20.82 8.94
C LYS A 29 10.89 -19.78 9.95
N GLY A 30 9.96 -19.21 10.71
CA GLY A 30 10.25 -18.28 11.82
C GLY A 30 10.41 -16.81 11.43
N LYS A 31 10.22 -16.42 10.16
CA LYS A 31 10.28 -15.00 9.76
C LYS A 31 8.87 -14.43 9.57
N ASN A 32 8.57 -13.35 10.29
CA ASN A 32 7.35 -12.59 10.07
C ASN A 32 7.42 -11.87 8.74
N ARG A 33 6.29 -11.79 8.05
CA ARG A 33 6.13 -10.92 6.88
C ARG A 33 6.04 -9.47 7.31
N HIS A 34 6.30 -8.54 6.40
CA HIS A 34 6.26 -7.11 6.67
C HIS A 34 5.43 -6.37 5.63
N VAL A 35 4.83 -5.28 6.08
CA VAL A 35 4.38 -4.20 5.24
C VAL A 35 5.48 -3.14 5.20
N PHE A 36 5.85 -2.69 4.01
CA PHE A 36 6.90 -1.71 3.82
C PHE A 36 6.28 -0.32 3.70
N ILE A 37 6.77 0.66 4.46
CA ILE A 37 6.23 2.02 4.46
C ILE A 37 7.32 2.98 4.01
N VAL A 38 7.09 3.69 2.91
CA VAL A 38 7.93 4.80 2.45
C VAL A 38 7.38 6.08 3.08
N THR A 39 8.18 6.72 3.92
CA THR A 39 7.81 7.98 4.56
C THR A 39 7.96 9.16 3.59
N PRO A 40 7.39 10.34 3.90
CA PRO A 40 7.59 11.56 3.12
C PRO A 40 9.07 11.96 2.97
N GLY A 41 9.88 11.74 4.01
CA GLY A 41 11.35 11.89 3.99
C GLY A 41 12.10 10.74 3.31
N ARG A 42 11.37 9.88 2.57
CA ARG A 42 11.90 8.76 1.77
C ARG A 42 12.68 7.71 2.54
N MET A 43 12.36 7.56 3.83
CA MET A 43 12.84 6.44 4.63
C MET A 43 11.96 5.21 4.41
N LEU A 44 12.57 4.02 4.46
CA LEU A 44 11.85 2.75 4.43
C LEU A 44 11.67 2.23 5.86
N MET A 45 10.43 2.17 6.33
CA MET A 45 10.04 1.54 7.59
C MET A 45 9.46 0.15 7.33
N LEU A 46 9.69 -0.78 8.25
CA LEU A 46 9.15 -2.14 8.21
C LEU A 46 8.14 -2.30 9.33
N GLN A 47 6.91 -2.65 8.99
CA GLN A 47 5.88 -2.99 9.98
C GLN A 47 5.63 -4.49 9.95
N PRO A 48 5.92 -5.23 11.04
CA PRO A 48 5.72 -6.67 11.07
C PRO A 48 4.23 -7.02 10.98
N CYS A 49 3.93 -8.05 10.21
CA CYS A 49 2.65 -8.73 10.18
C CYS A 49 2.59 -9.76 11.33
N PRO A 50 1.37 -10.23 11.69
CA PRO A 50 1.22 -11.36 12.59
C PRO A 50 2.03 -12.59 12.14
N ALA A 51 2.48 -13.38 13.10
CA ALA A 51 3.23 -14.60 12.83
C ALA A 51 2.40 -15.62 12.02
N PRO A 52 3.01 -16.40 11.12
CA PRO A 52 2.30 -17.44 10.37
C PRO A 52 1.49 -18.35 11.30
N GLY A 53 0.23 -18.58 10.96
CA GLY A 53 -0.71 -19.38 11.77
C GLY A 53 -1.39 -18.65 12.94
N THR A 54 -1.07 -17.39 13.25
CA THR A 54 -1.67 -16.67 14.41
C THR A 54 -2.80 -15.70 14.07
N MET A 55 -3.02 -15.37 12.79
CA MET A 55 -4.15 -14.52 12.40
C MET A 55 -5.45 -15.32 12.50
N ASN A 56 -6.52 -14.68 12.99
CA ASN A 56 -7.84 -15.30 13.10
C ASN A 56 -8.28 -15.88 11.72
N PRO A 57 -8.68 -17.17 11.63
CA PRO A 57 -9.11 -17.78 10.38
C PRO A 57 -10.23 -17.03 9.65
N HIS A 58 -11.22 -16.49 10.36
CA HIS A 58 -12.29 -15.70 9.75
C HIS A 58 -11.80 -14.36 9.18
N ALA A 59 -10.78 -13.76 9.79
CA ALA A 59 -10.11 -12.59 9.23
C ALA A 59 -9.38 -12.98 7.94
N VAL A 60 -8.62 -14.08 7.95
CA VAL A 60 -7.94 -14.62 6.76
C VAL A 60 -8.94 -14.89 5.62
N GLU A 61 -10.05 -15.57 5.90
CA GLU A 61 -11.12 -15.82 4.93
C GLU A 61 -11.72 -14.52 4.35
N SER A 62 -11.87 -13.50 5.18
CA SER A 62 -12.37 -12.19 4.73
C SER A 62 -11.38 -11.49 3.80
N ILE A 63 -10.08 -11.60 4.06
CA ILE A 63 -9.03 -11.06 3.17
C ILE A 63 -8.99 -11.85 1.85
N GLU A 64 -9.10 -13.18 1.89
CA GLU A 64 -9.12 -14.04 0.70
C GLU A 64 -10.28 -13.70 -0.26
N LYS A 65 -11.43 -13.22 0.27
CA LYS A 65 -12.56 -12.73 -0.54
C LYS A 65 -12.23 -11.43 -1.28
N ILE A 66 -11.36 -10.59 -0.72
CA ILE A 66 -10.91 -9.34 -1.34
C ILE A 66 -9.87 -9.65 -2.42
N MET A 67 -8.89 -10.50 -2.09
CA MET A 67 -7.85 -10.93 -3.01
C MET A 67 -7.37 -12.32 -2.64
N SER A 68 -7.43 -13.23 -3.62
CA SER A 68 -7.00 -14.62 -3.38
C SER A 68 -5.48 -14.74 -3.27
N SER A 69 -5.03 -15.48 -2.27
CA SER A 69 -3.62 -15.84 -2.10
C SER A 69 -3.09 -16.81 -3.16
N LYS A 70 -3.96 -17.44 -3.98
CA LYS A 70 -3.57 -18.36 -5.06
C LYS A 70 -2.70 -17.68 -6.11
N THR A 71 -2.90 -16.39 -6.34
CA THR A 71 -2.07 -15.59 -7.23
C THR A 71 -1.48 -14.43 -6.45
N LYS A 72 -0.17 -14.46 -6.20
CA LYS A 72 0.50 -13.37 -5.51
C LYS A 72 0.46 -12.10 -6.36
N ARG A 73 0.25 -10.97 -5.69
CA ARG A 73 0.03 -9.66 -6.31
C ARG A 73 0.87 -8.61 -5.62
N ASN A 74 1.16 -7.57 -6.37
CA ASN A 74 1.78 -6.36 -5.89
C ASN A 74 0.70 -5.35 -5.50
N VAL A 75 0.73 -4.89 -4.24
CA VAL A 75 -0.25 -3.96 -3.68
C VAL A 75 0.46 -2.69 -3.22
N ALA A 76 0.14 -1.58 -3.87
CA ALA A 76 0.54 -0.26 -3.44
C ALA A 76 -0.60 0.38 -2.62
N VAL A 77 -0.26 1.05 -1.53
CA VAL A 77 -1.24 1.76 -0.70
C VAL A 77 -0.86 3.23 -0.60
N ILE A 78 -1.82 4.11 -0.85
CA ILE A 78 -1.68 5.56 -0.61
C ILE A 78 -2.33 5.86 0.73
N ALA A 79 -1.55 6.25 1.73
CA ALA A 79 -2.05 6.56 3.07
C ALA A 79 -1.21 7.65 3.73
N TYR A 80 -1.62 8.09 4.92
CA TYR A 80 -0.86 9.09 5.66
C TYR A 80 0.37 8.47 6.33
N THR A 81 1.55 8.68 5.74
CA THR A 81 2.82 8.06 6.18
C THR A 81 3.77 9.02 6.91
N GLU A 82 3.26 10.14 7.44
CA GLU A 82 4.06 11.06 8.25
C GLU A 82 4.64 10.33 9.48
N LEU A 83 5.95 10.48 9.69
CA LEU A 83 6.71 9.63 10.61
C LEU A 83 6.22 9.75 12.05
N ARG A 84 5.96 10.97 12.54
CA ARG A 84 5.50 11.18 13.92
C ARG A 84 4.12 10.58 14.14
N ALA A 85 3.21 10.70 13.17
CA ALA A 85 1.89 10.10 13.24
C ALA A 85 1.94 8.56 13.25
N LEU A 86 2.80 7.95 12.42
CA LEU A 86 3.01 6.51 12.40
C LEU A 86 3.56 5.99 13.74
N GLN A 87 4.53 6.70 14.33
CA GLN A 87 5.13 6.35 15.61
C GLN A 87 4.18 6.55 16.79
N ALA A 88 3.35 7.60 16.76
CA ALA A 88 2.39 7.88 17.81
C ALA A 88 1.25 6.85 17.84
N ASN A 89 0.62 6.60 16.68
CA ASN A 89 -0.46 5.62 16.57
C ASN A 89 -0.69 5.22 15.10
N LEU A 90 -0.10 4.09 14.69
CA LEU A 90 -0.28 3.54 13.35
C LEU A 90 -1.76 3.31 12.98
N ALA A 91 -2.57 2.82 13.92
CA ALA A 91 -4.00 2.57 13.66
C ALA A 91 -4.80 3.87 13.49
N HIS A 92 -4.33 4.98 14.04
CA HIS A 92 -4.92 6.30 13.79
C HIS A 92 -4.46 6.88 12.44
N ALA A 93 -3.15 6.76 12.13
CA ALA A 93 -2.59 7.23 10.86
C ALA A 93 -3.18 6.48 9.65
N ILE A 94 -3.30 5.16 9.78
CA ILE A 94 -3.79 4.23 8.74
C ILE A 94 -4.86 3.31 9.35
N PRO A 95 -6.13 3.75 9.42
CA PRO A 95 -7.21 3.01 10.08
C PRO A 95 -7.52 1.62 9.52
N PHE A 96 -7.14 1.36 8.28
CA PHE A 96 -7.33 0.09 7.59
C PHE A 96 -6.06 -0.76 7.52
N PHE A 97 -5.07 -0.48 8.39
CA PHE A 97 -3.82 -1.26 8.43
C PHE A 97 -4.06 -2.76 8.68
N GLY A 98 -5.13 -3.13 9.39
CA GLY A 98 -5.54 -4.53 9.54
C GLY A 98 -5.78 -5.25 8.21
N LEU A 99 -6.47 -4.60 7.26
CA LEU A 99 -6.64 -5.11 5.89
C LEU A 99 -5.31 -5.23 5.15
N ILE A 100 -4.47 -4.20 5.24
CA ILE A 100 -3.16 -4.14 4.55
C ILE A 100 -2.24 -5.26 5.04
N SER A 101 -2.10 -5.40 6.36
CA SER A 101 -1.34 -6.47 6.99
C SER A 101 -1.91 -7.85 6.68
N GLY A 102 -3.24 -7.98 6.58
CA GLY A 102 -3.91 -9.20 6.11
C GLY A 102 -3.50 -9.61 4.70
N LEU A 103 -3.44 -8.67 3.76
CA LEU A 103 -2.99 -8.93 2.38
C LEU A 103 -1.53 -9.41 2.36
N ALA A 104 -0.65 -8.74 3.11
CA ALA A 104 0.74 -9.17 3.23
C ALA A 104 0.84 -10.58 3.84
N TYR A 105 0.09 -10.81 4.92
CA TYR A 105 0.03 -12.07 5.66
C TYR A 105 -0.30 -13.26 4.75
N ILE A 106 -1.31 -13.14 3.88
CA ILE A 106 -1.74 -14.24 2.99
C ILE A 106 -0.83 -14.45 1.77
N GLY A 107 0.12 -13.55 1.50
CA GLY A 107 1.00 -13.75 0.35
C GLY A 107 1.46 -12.54 -0.41
N HIS A 108 0.71 -11.45 -0.38
CA HIS A 108 0.91 -10.34 -1.30
C HIS A 108 2.12 -9.49 -0.90
N SER A 109 2.73 -8.83 -1.88
CA SER A 109 3.80 -7.85 -1.64
C SER A 109 3.13 -6.50 -1.43
N VAL A 110 3.31 -5.90 -0.26
CA VAL A 110 2.58 -4.69 0.11
C VAL A 110 3.53 -3.58 0.52
N TRP A 111 3.37 -2.41 -0.11
CA TRP A 111 4.06 -1.19 0.29
C TRP A 111 3.11 0.01 0.38
N ILE A 112 3.42 0.95 1.26
CA ILE A 112 2.61 2.14 1.55
C ILE A 112 3.45 3.40 1.28
N PHE A 113 2.84 4.44 0.76
CA PHE A 113 3.45 5.77 0.61
C PHE A 113 2.39 6.88 0.65
N GLU A 114 2.80 8.14 0.62
CA GLU A 114 1.94 9.31 0.86
C GLU A 114 1.13 9.77 -0.36
N GLY A 115 1.49 9.35 -1.57
CA GLY A 115 0.78 9.73 -2.80
C GLY A 115 1.14 11.09 -3.38
N HIS A 116 2.17 11.77 -2.88
CA HIS A 116 2.62 13.06 -3.42
C HIS A 116 2.98 12.94 -4.92
N SER A 117 2.75 14.01 -5.69
CA SER A 117 2.90 14.01 -7.15
C SER A 117 4.28 13.54 -7.63
N SER A 118 5.34 13.96 -6.95
CA SER A 118 6.72 13.54 -7.21
C SER A 118 6.98 12.04 -7.03
N ALA A 119 6.15 11.36 -6.22
CA ALA A 119 6.30 9.94 -5.89
C ALA A 119 5.24 9.05 -6.55
N LEU A 120 4.12 9.62 -7.01
CA LEU A 120 2.93 8.86 -7.38
C LEU A 120 3.21 7.79 -8.43
N ALA A 121 3.85 8.15 -9.53
CA ALA A 121 4.19 7.19 -10.59
C ALA A 121 5.15 6.11 -10.07
N PHE A 122 6.18 6.48 -9.29
CA PHE A 122 7.13 5.53 -8.74
C PHE A 122 6.49 4.58 -7.71
N GLY A 123 5.58 5.07 -6.89
CA GLY A 123 4.87 4.30 -5.89
C GLY A 123 3.82 3.36 -6.48
N CYS A 124 3.18 3.74 -7.58
CA CYS A 124 2.20 2.90 -8.28
C CYS A 124 2.82 1.91 -9.28
N ARG A 125 4.10 2.09 -9.63
CA ARG A 125 4.81 1.23 -10.58
C ARG A 125 4.74 -0.25 -10.17
N ASP A 126 4.47 -1.11 -11.15
CA ASP A 126 4.37 -2.57 -11.02
C ASP A 126 3.26 -3.09 -10.09
N ALA A 127 2.42 -2.21 -9.54
CA ALA A 127 1.28 -2.63 -8.75
C ALA A 127 0.21 -3.30 -9.63
N ASP A 128 -0.41 -4.34 -9.07
CA ASP A 128 -1.63 -4.96 -9.59
C ASP A 128 -2.89 -4.41 -8.89
N LEU A 129 -2.70 -3.76 -7.74
CA LEU A 129 -3.75 -3.13 -6.95
C LEU A 129 -3.20 -1.86 -6.29
N VAL A 130 -3.95 -0.77 -6.39
CA VAL A 130 -3.77 0.44 -5.56
C VAL A 130 -4.97 0.58 -4.63
N ILE A 131 -4.72 0.73 -3.32
CA ILE A 131 -5.73 1.15 -2.35
C ILE A 131 -5.36 2.55 -1.86
N ALA A 132 -6.19 3.54 -2.17
CA ALA A 132 -6.02 4.89 -1.66
C ALA A 132 -6.90 5.10 -0.43
N ASP A 133 -6.34 5.63 0.63
CA ASP A 133 -7.10 6.15 1.76
C ASP A 133 -8.00 7.29 1.29
N GLY A 134 -9.31 7.18 1.49
CA GLY A 134 -10.28 8.19 1.09
C GLY A 134 -9.99 9.58 1.67
N ALA A 135 -9.41 9.65 2.88
CA ALA A 135 -9.00 10.93 3.46
C ALA A 135 -7.80 11.56 2.73
N MET A 136 -6.95 10.74 2.09
CA MET A 136 -5.80 11.20 1.31
C MET A 136 -6.19 11.65 -0.10
N VAL A 137 -7.26 11.09 -0.69
CA VAL A 137 -7.66 11.35 -2.08
C VAL A 137 -7.81 12.85 -2.39
N GLN A 138 -8.40 13.63 -1.48
CA GLN A 138 -8.59 15.08 -1.66
C GLN A 138 -7.27 15.88 -1.76
N PHE A 139 -6.16 15.30 -1.32
CA PHE A 139 -4.85 15.93 -1.34
C PHE A 139 -3.98 15.46 -2.52
N LEU A 140 -4.46 14.52 -3.32
CA LEU A 140 -3.76 14.06 -4.52
C LEU A 140 -4.00 15.07 -5.66
N GLN A 141 -3.05 15.13 -6.60
CA GLN A 141 -3.22 15.91 -7.83
C GLN A 141 -4.45 15.44 -8.62
N ASN A 142 -5.08 16.34 -9.38
CA ASN A 142 -6.37 16.09 -10.03
C ASN A 142 -6.37 14.85 -10.95
N ASP A 143 -5.26 14.60 -11.63
CA ASP A 143 -5.05 13.50 -12.58
C ASP A 143 -4.41 12.25 -11.94
N TRP A 144 -4.38 12.16 -10.61
CA TRP A 144 -3.69 11.07 -9.90
C TRP A 144 -4.16 9.67 -10.34
N LEU A 145 -5.45 9.50 -10.66
CA LEU A 145 -5.99 8.23 -11.13
C LEU A 145 -5.38 7.82 -12.46
N ALA A 146 -5.22 8.76 -13.39
CA ALA A 146 -4.60 8.52 -14.69
C ALA A 146 -3.12 8.19 -14.53
N ILE A 147 -2.39 8.97 -13.72
CA ILE A 147 -0.96 8.73 -13.44
C ILE A 147 -0.75 7.37 -12.78
N ALA A 148 -1.54 7.05 -11.75
CA ALA A 148 -1.46 5.75 -11.07
C ALA A 148 -1.74 4.62 -12.06
N SER A 149 -2.85 4.70 -12.80
CA SER A 149 -3.25 3.68 -13.77
C SER A 149 -2.18 3.44 -14.86
N ASN A 150 -1.54 4.51 -15.35
CA ASN A 150 -0.50 4.42 -16.38
C ASN A 150 0.81 3.83 -15.85
N ALA A 151 1.12 4.03 -14.57
CA ALA A 151 2.32 3.46 -13.95
C ALA A 151 2.14 1.98 -13.56
N MET A 152 0.92 1.56 -13.28
CA MET A 152 0.58 0.20 -12.86
C MET A 152 0.80 -0.83 -13.97
N ARG A 153 1.12 -2.07 -13.57
CA ARG A 153 1.17 -3.20 -14.52
C ARG A 153 -0.23 -3.70 -14.88
N ARG A 154 -1.14 -3.72 -13.90
CA ARG A 154 -2.54 -4.15 -14.06
C ARG A 154 -3.45 -3.24 -13.23
N PRO A 155 -4.13 -2.26 -13.84
CA PRO A 155 -4.85 -1.25 -13.08
C PRO A 155 -6.12 -1.83 -12.41
N LEU A 156 -6.07 -1.93 -11.10
CA LEU A 156 -7.20 -2.13 -10.21
C LEU A 156 -7.05 -1.15 -9.05
N ILE A 157 -7.94 -0.16 -8.94
CA ILE A 157 -7.79 0.93 -7.99
C ILE A 157 -9.04 1.02 -7.12
N PHE A 158 -8.85 1.15 -5.81
CA PHE A 158 -9.92 1.36 -4.84
C PHE A 158 -9.64 2.59 -3.97
N ALA A 159 -10.69 3.26 -3.53
CA ALA A 159 -10.65 4.14 -2.36
C ALA A 159 -11.21 3.39 -1.14
N HIS A 160 -10.50 3.47 -0.02
CA HIS A 160 -10.99 3.02 1.27
C HIS A 160 -11.77 4.15 1.95
N ASP A 161 -13.04 3.90 2.27
CA ASP A 161 -13.87 4.82 3.05
C ASP A 161 -13.63 4.58 4.55
N ARG A 162 -13.09 5.58 5.26
CA ARG A 162 -12.78 5.47 6.69
C ARG A 162 -14.02 5.36 7.58
N ALA A 163 -15.18 5.84 7.16
CA ALA A 163 -16.40 5.81 7.95
C ALA A 163 -17.11 4.45 7.84
N THR A 164 -17.12 3.86 6.65
CA THR A 164 -17.84 2.60 6.38
C THR A 164 -16.94 1.37 6.31
N PHE A 165 -15.62 1.56 6.29
CA PHE A 165 -14.61 0.51 6.08
C PHE A 165 -14.82 -0.29 4.78
N GLN A 166 -15.46 0.34 3.79
CA GLN A 166 -15.71 -0.26 2.49
C GLN A 166 -14.63 0.16 1.47
N LEU A 167 -14.36 -0.74 0.52
CA LEU A 167 -13.55 -0.45 -0.64
C LEU A 167 -14.46 -0.09 -1.82
N ARG A 168 -14.34 1.13 -2.33
CA ARG A 168 -15.04 1.59 -3.53
C ARG A 168 -14.09 1.55 -4.73
N ARG A 169 -14.44 0.75 -5.75
CA ARG A 169 -13.65 0.68 -6.98
C ARG A 169 -13.67 2.03 -7.71
N LEU A 170 -12.51 2.47 -8.14
CA LEU A 170 -12.33 3.67 -8.95
C LEU A 170 -11.98 3.28 -10.39
N TYR A 171 -12.40 4.12 -11.32
CA TYR A 171 -12.13 3.98 -12.73
C TYR A 171 -11.45 5.27 -13.21
N PRO A 172 -10.32 5.19 -13.92
CA PRO A 172 -9.77 6.36 -14.60
C PRO A 172 -10.80 6.88 -15.59
N THR A 173 -11.06 8.19 -15.56
CA THR A 173 -11.89 8.82 -16.59
C THR A 173 -11.12 8.74 -17.91
N VAL A 174 -11.68 8.07 -18.92
CA VAL A 174 -11.13 8.11 -20.28
C VAL A 174 -11.60 9.43 -20.88
N GLU A 175 -10.75 10.45 -20.90
CA GLU A 175 -10.96 11.57 -21.81
C GLU A 175 -10.84 11.02 -23.24
N LYS A 176 -11.93 11.14 -24.00
CA LYS A 176 -11.98 10.79 -25.43
C LYS A 176 -11.38 11.89 -26.28
#